data_AF-A0A1V5DST2-F1
#
_entry.id   AF-A0A1V5DST2-F1
#
_cell.length_a   1.000
_cell.length_b   1.000
_cell.length_c   1.000
_cell.angle_alpha   90.00
_cell.angle_beta   90.00
_cell.angle_gamma   90.00
#
_symmetry.space_group_name_H-M   'P 1'
#
loop_
_entity.id
_entity.type
_entity.pdbx_description
1 polymer ?
#
loop_
_entity_poly.entity_id
_entity_poly.type
_entity_poly.pdbx_seq_one_letter_code
_entity_poly.pdbx_strand_id
1 'polypeptide(L)'
;MSLIRPPLTCLTDPRALLVADASTVINLNATGCAREVIQALPNRLVVVDVVAVELAGGRQRRRQDSELLNELVALNVVEIGRLDEKKAQYFEELVVGPAAITLDDGEAATIAYAVSESAVALIDERKANRICAQRFANLRVGCTVDIFTHPNVQRALGKEILAGAVFNALYQGRMRVLPRHMDWVVEVIGTDRAGLCTSLPSSVRLRKATSGARIGATL
;
A
#
# COMPACT_ATOMS: atom_id res chain seq x y z
N MET A 1 13.01 0.27 31.84
CA MET A 1 13.58 -0.05 30.50
C MET A 1 12.42 -0.12 29.52
N SER A 2 12.19 0.94 28.74
CA SER A 2 11.14 0.94 27.73
C SER A 2 11.60 0.06 26.56
N LEU A 3 10.96 -1.09 26.38
CA LEU A 3 11.11 -1.89 25.16
C LEU A 3 10.63 -1.02 23.99
N ILE A 4 11.57 -0.50 23.21
CA ILE A 4 11.25 0.23 21.99
C ILE A 4 10.56 -0.78 21.08
N ARG A 5 9.23 -0.65 20.93
CA ARG A 5 8.48 -1.43 19.93
C ARG A 5 9.10 -1.09 18.57
N PRO A 6 9.41 -2.08 17.72
CA PRO A 6 9.89 -1.80 16.37
C PRO A 6 8.86 -0.93 15.64
N PRO A 7 9.31 -0.04 14.74
CA PRO A 7 8.40 0.80 13.97
C PRO A 7 7.42 -0.10 13.20
N LEU A 8 6.14 0.28 13.22
CA LEU A 8 5.10 -0.46 12.50
C LEU A 8 5.25 -0.40 10.98
N THR A 9 6.05 0.55 10.48
CA THR A 9 6.38 0.72 9.05
C THR A 9 7.75 0.15 8.74
N CYS A 10 7.90 -0.47 7.57
CA CYS A 10 9.22 -0.83 7.00
C CYS A 10 9.92 0.34 6.29
N LEU A 11 9.26 1.49 6.14
CA LEU A 11 9.78 2.69 5.48
C LEU A 11 10.66 3.52 6.43
N THR A 12 11.84 2.99 6.77
CA THR A 12 12.74 3.60 7.77
C THR A 12 13.87 4.42 7.16
N ASP A 13 14.20 4.18 5.90
CA ASP A 13 15.23 4.92 5.17
C ASP A 13 14.58 6.08 4.39
N PRO A 14 14.80 7.35 4.79
CA PRO A 14 14.17 8.49 4.14
C PRO A 14 14.70 8.76 2.73
N ARG A 15 15.82 8.14 2.34
CA ARG A 15 16.40 8.30 0.99
C ARG A 15 16.00 7.18 0.04
N ALA A 16 15.34 6.14 0.55
CA ALA A 16 14.88 5.04 -0.28
C ALA A 16 13.89 5.55 -1.33
N LEU A 17 14.07 5.12 -2.57
CA LEU A 17 13.05 5.26 -3.59
C LEU A 17 11.91 4.29 -3.29
N LEU A 18 10.66 4.74 -3.40
CA LEU A 18 9.49 3.89 -3.30
C LEU A 18 8.91 3.66 -4.69
N VAL A 19 8.60 2.42 -5.03
CA VAL A 19 8.00 2.05 -6.31
C VAL A 19 6.62 1.46 -6.03
N ALA A 20 5.57 2.16 -6.45
CA ALA A 20 4.20 1.75 -6.20
C ALA A 20 3.62 0.92 -7.34
N ASP A 21 3.01 -0.21 -6.98
CA ASP A 21 2.17 -0.98 -7.90
C ASP A 21 0.82 -0.28 -8.16
N ALA A 22 0.05 -0.81 -9.11
CA ALA A 22 -1.27 -0.28 -9.43
C ALA A 22 -2.21 -0.27 -8.22
N SER A 23 -2.17 -1.31 -7.40
CA SER A 23 -3.08 -1.45 -6.25
C SER A 23 -2.79 -0.42 -5.16
N THR A 24 -1.51 -0.11 -4.90
CA THR A 24 -1.07 0.95 -3.99
C THR A 24 -1.55 2.31 -4.47
N VAL A 25 -1.43 2.62 -5.77
CA VAL A 25 -1.93 3.89 -6.34
C VAL A 25 -3.45 4.00 -6.17
N ILE A 26 -4.20 2.95 -6.50
CA ILE A 26 -5.66 2.91 -6.32
C ILE A 26 -6.04 3.12 -4.84
N ASN A 27 -5.32 2.48 -3.92
CA ASN A 27 -5.59 2.61 -2.49
C ASN A 27 -5.30 4.02 -1.97
N LEU A 28 -4.22 4.66 -2.45
CA LEU A 28 -3.90 6.05 -2.15
C LEU A 28 -4.94 7.00 -2.72
N ASN A 29 -5.34 6.85 -3.98
CA ASN A 29 -6.39 7.66 -4.60
C ASN A 29 -7.72 7.54 -3.85
N ALA A 30 -8.09 6.31 -3.47
CA ALA A 30 -9.30 6.03 -2.72
C ALA A 30 -9.36 6.77 -1.37
N THR A 31 -8.22 7.17 -0.78
CA THR A 31 -8.23 7.97 0.47
C THR A 31 -8.95 9.31 0.32
N GLY A 32 -8.94 9.90 -0.88
CA GLY A 32 -9.36 11.28 -1.12
C GLY A 32 -8.32 12.34 -0.71
N CYS A 33 -7.15 11.93 -0.20
CA CYS A 33 -6.06 12.81 0.23
C CYS A 33 -4.68 12.23 -0.15
N ALA A 34 -4.59 11.64 -1.34
CA ALA A 34 -3.38 10.95 -1.82
C ALA A 34 -2.16 11.89 -1.82
N ARG A 35 -2.35 13.14 -2.26
CA ARG A 35 -1.31 14.16 -2.30
C ARG A 35 -0.73 14.42 -0.91
N GLU A 36 -1.56 14.66 0.08
CA GLU A 36 -1.17 14.94 1.46
C GLU A 36 -0.42 13.75 2.07
N VAL A 37 -0.89 12.53 1.79
CA VAL A 37 -0.22 11.30 2.22
C VAL A 37 1.18 11.21 1.63
N ILE A 38 1.33 11.37 0.30
CA ILE A 38 2.61 11.20 -0.39
C ILE A 38 3.58 12.33 -0.03
N GLN A 39 3.11 13.59 0.02
CA GLN A 39 3.96 14.74 0.38
C GLN A 39 4.45 14.71 1.82
N ALA A 40 3.77 13.98 2.71
CA ALA A 40 4.23 13.79 4.08
C ALA A 40 5.38 12.78 4.19
N LEU A 41 5.59 11.92 3.19
CA LEU A 41 6.73 11.02 3.15
C LEU A 41 8.02 11.80 2.84
N PRO A 42 9.15 11.46 3.48
CA PRO A 42 10.45 12.01 3.09
C PRO A 42 10.97 11.39 1.77
N ASN A 43 10.33 10.31 1.32
CA ASN A 43 10.75 9.51 0.18
C ASN A 43 10.16 10.03 -1.14
N ARG A 44 10.90 9.80 -2.22
CA ARG A 44 10.36 9.92 -3.59
C ARG A 44 9.50 8.70 -3.91
N LEU A 45 8.39 8.93 -4.61
CA LEU A 45 7.48 7.88 -5.07
C LEU A 45 7.47 7.82 -6.60
N VAL A 46 7.74 6.63 -7.13
CA VAL A 46 7.72 6.33 -8.56
C VAL A 46 6.60 5.35 -8.86
N VAL A 47 5.92 5.57 -9.98
CA VAL A 47 5.04 4.59 -10.62
C VAL A 47 5.64 4.24 -11.98
N VAL A 48 5.70 2.94 -12.30
CA VAL A 48 6.28 2.50 -13.58
C VAL A 48 5.27 2.74 -14.71
N ASP A 49 5.74 3.11 -15.90
CA ASP A 49 4.91 3.39 -17.07
C ASP A 49 3.92 2.27 -17.42
N VAL A 50 4.32 1.01 -17.30
CA VAL A 50 3.44 -0.17 -17.44
C VAL A 50 2.22 -0.07 -16.52
N VAL A 51 2.41 0.30 -15.26
CA VAL A 51 1.34 0.50 -14.28
C VAL A 51 0.46 1.69 -14.66
N ALA A 52 1.06 2.81 -15.09
CA ALA A 52 0.32 3.98 -15.54
C ALA A 52 -0.58 3.67 -16.75
N VAL A 53 -0.09 2.87 -17.70
CA VAL A 53 -0.86 2.40 -18.85
C VAL A 53 -1.99 1.46 -18.43
N GLU A 54 -1.76 0.55 -17.48
CA GLU A 54 -2.82 -0.35 -16.98
C GLU A 54 -3.98 0.42 -16.33
N LEU A 55 -3.65 1.47 -15.56
CA LEU A 55 -4.65 2.35 -14.96
C LEU A 55 -5.46 3.08 -16.05
N ALA A 56 -4.82 3.56 -17.11
CA ALA A 56 -5.50 4.22 -18.22
C ALA A 56 -6.41 3.28 -19.03
N GLY A 57 -6.02 2.01 -19.20
CA GLY A 57 -6.71 1.02 -20.03
C GLY A 57 -8.03 0.46 -19.47
N GLY A 58 -8.44 0.85 -18.26
CA GLY A 58 -9.49 0.17 -17.50
C GLY A 58 -10.94 0.66 -17.61
N ARG A 59 -11.84 -0.03 -16.89
CA ARG A 59 -13.25 0.33 -16.61
C ARG A 59 -13.33 1.70 -15.90
N GLN A 60 -14.48 2.39 -15.92
CA GLN A 60 -14.62 3.79 -15.45
C GLN A 60 -13.86 4.17 -14.16
N ARG A 61 -13.86 3.34 -13.11
CA ARG A 61 -13.07 3.62 -11.88
C ARG A 61 -11.55 3.73 -12.12
N ARG A 62 -10.98 2.82 -12.92
CA ARG A 62 -9.55 2.87 -13.27
C ARG A 62 -9.19 4.13 -14.09
N ARG A 63 -10.12 4.61 -14.93
CA ARG A 63 -9.93 5.88 -15.65
C ARG A 63 -9.82 7.05 -14.68
N GLN A 64 -10.66 7.09 -13.65
CA GLN A 64 -10.55 8.08 -12.58
C GLN A 64 -9.23 7.95 -11.82
N ASP A 65 -8.77 6.73 -11.52
CA ASP A 65 -7.47 6.52 -10.88
C ASP A 65 -6.29 7.01 -11.74
N SER A 66 -6.38 6.85 -13.07
CA SER A 66 -5.39 7.37 -14.01
C SER A 66 -5.38 8.90 -14.04
N GLU A 67 -6.54 9.55 -14.04
CA GLU A 67 -6.65 11.01 -13.96
C GLU A 67 -6.03 11.56 -12.67
N LEU A 68 -6.36 10.96 -11.52
CA LEU A 68 -5.78 11.33 -10.23
C LEU A 68 -4.26 11.10 -10.18
N LEU A 69 -3.76 10.01 -10.77
CA LEU A 69 -2.31 9.79 -10.90
C LEU A 69 -1.66 10.88 -11.76
N ASN A 70 -2.26 11.24 -12.89
CA ASN A 70 -1.74 12.29 -13.78
C ASN A 70 -1.68 13.65 -13.08
N GLU A 71 -2.65 13.96 -12.22
CA GLU A 71 -2.61 15.16 -11.38
C GLU A 71 -1.42 15.14 -10.41
N LEU A 72 -1.18 14.01 -9.74
CA LEU A 72 -0.03 13.85 -8.84
C LEU A 72 1.31 13.98 -9.59
N VAL A 73 1.39 13.48 -10.81
CA VAL A 73 2.57 13.64 -11.69
C VAL A 73 2.75 15.10 -12.11
N ALA A 74 1.68 15.78 -12.53
CA ALA A 74 1.72 17.19 -12.91
C ALA A 74 2.17 18.10 -11.74
N LEU A 75 1.87 17.70 -10.51
CA LEU A 75 2.30 18.38 -9.28
C LEU A 75 3.71 17.98 -8.81
N ASN A 76 4.42 17.11 -9.54
CA ASN A 76 5.73 16.54 -9.17
C ASN A 76 5.72 15.82 -7.80
N VAL A 77 4.57 15.25 -7.42
CA VAL A 77 4.42 14.44 -6.20
C VAL A 77 4.74 12.97 -6.49
N VAL A 78 4.50 12.52 -7.72
CA VAL A 78 4.81 11.18 -8.22
C VAL A 78 5.62 11.30 -9.51
N GLU A 79 6.62 10.44 -9.67
CA GLU A 79 7.42 10.35 -10.88
C GLU A 79 7.02 9.12 -11.72
N ILE A 80 7.13 9.21 -13.04
CA ILE A 80 6.94 8.06 -13.93
C ILE A 80 8.31 7.46 -14.30
N GLY A 81 8.54 6.21 -13.87
CA GLY A 81 9.72 5.43 -14.20
C GLY A 81 9.51 4.59 -15.46
N ARG A 82 10.59 4.34 -16.21
CA ARG A 82 10.57 3.44 -17.38
C ARG A 82 11.45 2.23 -17.15
N LEU A 83 11.07 1.10 -17.74
CA LEU A 83 11.91 -0.09 -17.80
C LEU A 83 12.97 0.08 -18.88
N ASP A 84 14.24 0.15 -18.47
CA ASP A 84 15.39 0.02 -19.39
C ASP A 84 15.69 -1.47 -19.64
N GLU A 85 16.71 -1.76 -20.46
CA GLU A 85 17.09 -3.12 -20.81
C GLU A 85 17.40 -4.00 -19.59
N LYS A 86 18.02 -3.46 -18.54
CA LYS A 86 18.34 -4.22 -17.31
C LYS A 86 17.06 -4.56 -16.54
N LYS A 87 16.15 -3.60 -16.42
CA LYS A 87 14.85 -3.80 -15.77
C LYS A 87 13.98 -4.77 -16.58
N ALA A 88 14.07 -4.75 -17.91
CA ALA A 88 13.33 -5.65 -18.78
C ALA A 88 13.68 -7.13 -18.56
N GLN A 89 14.95 -7.44 -18.24
CA GLN A 89 15.36 -8.81 -17.91
C GLN A 89 14.62 -9.34 -16.66
N TYR A 90 14.61 -8.57 -15.56
CA TYR A 90 13.87 -8.94 -14.36
C TYR A 90 12.36 -9.04 -14.61
N PHE A 91 11.81 -8.16 -15.45
CA PHE A 91 10.41 -8.19 -15.83
C PHE A 91 10.06 -9.51 -16.53
N GLU A 92 10.83 -9.91 -17.54
CA GLU A 92 10.61 -11.15 -18.30
C GLU A 92 10.62 -12.39 -17.40
N GLU A 93 11.58 -12.47 -16.47
CA GLU A 93 11.67 -13.55 -15.47
C GLU A 93 10.44 -13.68 -14.56
N LEU A 94 9.70 -12.58 -14.37
CA LEU A 94 8.53 -12.51 -13.49
C LEU A 94 7.21 -12.78 -14.21
N VAL A 95 7.15 -12.61 -15.54
CA VAL A 95 5.92 -12.81 -16.33
C VAL A 95 5.94 -14.13 -17.11
N VAL A 96 7.11 -14.70 -17.40
CA VAL A 96 7.25 -15.95 -18.16
C VAL A 96 7.29 -17.17 -17.24
N GLY A 97 6.45 -18.18 -17.53
CA GLY A 97 6.42 -19.47 -16.84
C GLY A 97 5.05 -19.87 -16.29
N PRO A 98 4.99 -20.90 -15.41
CA PRO A 98 3.75 -21.33 -14.79
C PRO A 98 3.08 -20.25 -13.94
N ALA A 99 1.75 -20.12 -14.03
CA ALA A 99 0.96 -19.09 -13.34
C ALA A 99 1.18 -19.00 -11.81
N ALA A 100 1.59 -20.09 -11.16
CA ALA A 100 1.86 -20.13 -9.72
C ALA A 100 3.13 -19.34 -9.31
N ILE A 101 4.03 -19.11 -10.26
CA ILE A 101 5.34 -18.47 -10.06
C ILE A 101 5.53 -17.24 -10.95
N THR A 102 4.48 -16.81 -11.66
CA THR A 102 4.47 -15.57 -12.44
C THR A 102 3.51 -14.54 -11.85
N LEU A 103 3.73 -13.29 -12.21
CA LEU A 103 2.98 -12.12 -11.78
C LEU A 103 2.26 -11.49 -12.97
N ASP A 104 1.32 -10.59 -12.69
CA ASP A 104 0.80 -9.72 -13.74
C ASP A 104 1.85 -8.66 -14.11
N ASP A 105 1.63 -8.01 -15.26
CA ASP A 105 2.59 -7.05 -15.81
C ASP A 105 2.84 -5.86 -14.86
N GLY A 106 1.82 -5.40 -14.14
CA GLY A 106 1.95 -4.28 -13.20
C GLY A 106 2.81 -4.61 -11.99
N GLU A 107 2.53 -5.74 -11.34
CA GLU A 107 3.32 -6.27 -10.22
C GLU A 107 4.76 -6.58 -10.67
N ALA A 108 4.93 -7.26 -11.81
CA ALA A 108 6.24 -7.61 -12.36
C ALA A 108 7.08 -6.37 -12.68
N ALA A 109 6.50 -5.36 -13.34
CA ALA A 109 7.20 -4.12 -13.69
C ALA A 109 7.64 -3.35 -12.44
N THR A 110 6.78 -3.28 -11.42
CA THR A 110 7.08 -2.65 -10.13
C THR A 110 8.28 -3.33 -9.47
N ILE A 111 8.28 -4.66 -9.39
CA ILE A 111 9.36 -5.43 -8.77
C ILE A 111 10.65 -5.30 -9.58
N ALA A 112 10.59 -5.44 -10.90
CA ALA A 112 11.74 -5.33 -11.77
C ALA A 112 12.44 -3.97 -11.64
N TYR A 113 11.66 -2.89 -11.61
CA TYR A 113 12.16 -1.54 -11.37
C TYR A 113 12.80 -1.44 -9.99
N ALA A 114 12.12 -1.94 -8.94
CA ALA A 114 12.61 -1.83 -7.58
C ALA A 114 13.91 -2.63 -7.33
N VAL A 115 14.03 -3.81 -7.91
CA VAL A 115 15.27 -4.62 -7.85
C VAL A 115 16.42 -3.89 -8.52
N SER A 116 16.21 -3.38 -9.73
CA SER A 116 17.26 -2.67 -10.48
C SER A 116 17.75 -1.41 -9.78
N GLU A 117 16.87 -0.67 -9.10
CA GLU A 117 17.19 0.59 -8.44
C GLU A 117 17.52 0.45 -6.95
N SER A 118 17.57 -0.78 -6.42
CA SER A 118 17.70 -1.04 -4.97
C SER A 118 16.64 -0.28 -4.14
N ALA A 119 15.45 -0.14 -4.70
CA ALA A 119 14.32 0.60 -4.13
C ALA A 119 13.48 -0.29 -3.20
N VAL A 120 12.41 0.29 -2.64
CA VAL A 120 11.36 -0.46 -1.92
C VAL A 120 10.16 -0.62 -2.84
N ALA A 121 9.78 -1.87 -3.13
CA ALA A 121 8.54 -2.14 -3.84
C ALA A 121 7.35 -2.06 -2.86
N LEU A 122 6.31 -1.31 -3.21
CA LEU A 122 5.07 -1.23 -2.43
C LEU A 122 4.01 -2.12 -3.08
N ILE A 123 3.66 -3.20 -2.40
CA ILE A 123 2.80 -4.27 -2.94
C ILE A 123 1.87 -4.81 -1.85
N ASP A 124 0.56 -4.72 -2.10
CA ASP A 124 -0.48 -5.21 -1.17
C ASP A 124 -0.87 -6.69 -1.43
N GLU A 125 -0.27 -7.34 -2.43
CA GLU A 125 -0.61 -8.70 -2.89
C GLU A 125 0.30 -9.80 -2.30
N ARG A 126 -0.29 -10.94 -1.89
CA ARG A 126 0.40 -12.02 -1.15
C ARG A 126 1.29 -12.91 -2.02
N LYS A 127 0.83 -13.28 -3.22
CA LYS A 127 1.60 -14.03 -4.22
C LYS A 127 2.84 -13.25 -4.63
N ALA A 128 2.73 -11.95 -4.93
CA ALA A 128 3.85 -11.07 -5.23
C ALA A 128 4.85 -10.99 -4.07
N ASN A 129 4.38 -10.70 -2.85
CA ASN A 129 5.23 -10.71 -1.65
C ASN A 129 5.98 -12.05 -1.46
N ARG A 130 5.31 -13.18 -1.67
CA ARG A 130 5.91 -14.52 -1.59
C ARG A 130 6.98 -14.73 -2.66
N ILE A 131 6.71 -14.36 -3.90
CA ILE A 131 7.67 -14.50 -5.01
C ILE A 131 8.90 -13.63 -4.76
N CYS A 132 8.73 -12.38 -4.30
CA CYS A 132 9.83 -11.51 -3.91
C CYS A 132 10.70 -12.16 -2.83
N ALA A 133 10.09 -12.68 -1.75
CA ALA A 133 10.83 -13.32 -0.67
C ALA A 133 11.60 -14.57 -1.12
N GLN A 134 11.12 -15.27 -2.16
CA GLN A 134 11.77 -16.48 -2.70
C GLN A 134 12.88 -16.18 -3.70
N ARG A 135 12.74 -15.11 -4.51
CA ARG A 135 13.64 -14.83 -5.64
C ARG A 135 14.60 -13.67 -5.41
N PHE A 136 14.25 -12.72 -4.55
CA PHE A 136 15.00 -11.47 -4.36
C PHE A 136 15.26 -11.22 -2.88
N ALA A 137 16.25 -11.91 -2.30
CA ALA A 137 16.56 -11.84 -0.87
C ALA A 137 16.88 -10.42 -0.36
N ASN A 138 17.38 -9.54 -1.23
CA ASN A 138 17.76 -8.16 -0.88
C ASN A 138 16.65 -7.13 -1.18
N LEU A 139 15.57 -7.52 -1.87
CA LEU A 139 14.49 -6.60 -2.20
C LEU A 139 13.67 -6.29 -0.94
N ARG A 140 13.57 -5.01 -0.61
CA ARG A 140 12.65 -4.55 0.43
C ARG A 140 11.25 -4.43 -0.17
N VAL A 141 10.28 -5.03 0.51
CA VAL A 141 8.86 -4.95 0.13
C VAL A 141 8.07 -4.32 1.27
N GLY A 142 7.41 -3.20 0.98
CA GLY A 142 6.42 -2.56 1.82
C GLY A 142 5.01 -2.74 1.26
N CYS A 143 4.03 -2.18 1.94
CA CYS A 143 2.64 -2.17 1.52
C CYS A 143 2.00 -0.80 1.79
N THR A 144 0.77 -0.57 1.35
CA THR A 144 0.09 0.73 1.56
C THR A 144 -0.06 1.06 3.05
N VAL A 145 -0.20 0.05 3.93
CA VAL A 145 -0.25 0.30 5.38
C VAL A 145 1.09 0.75 5.95
N ASP A 146 2.22 0.39 5.34
CA ASP A 146 3.54 0.91 5.71
C ASP A 146 3.62 2.44 5.45
N ILE A 147 2.91 2.95 4.43
CA ILE A 147 2.77 4.40 4.21
C ILE A 147 1.94 5.05 5.32
N PHE A 148 0.75 4.52 5.61
CA PHE A 148 -0.14 5.11 6.62
C PHE A 148 0.44 5.06 8.04
N THR A 149 1.23 4.04 8.35
CA THR A 149 1.91 3.90 9.63
C THR A 149 3.15 4.78 9.75
N HIS A 150 3.63 5.41 8.66
CA HIS A 150 4.80 6.28 8.70
C HIS A 150 4.55 7.51 9.61
N PRO A 151 5.44 7.81 10.58
CA PRO A 151 5.19 8.87 11.57
C PRO A 151 4.90 10.26 10.99
N ASN A 152 5.51 10.60 9.85
CA ASN A 152 5.23 11.89 9.20
C ASN A 152 3.83 11.94 8.60
N VAL A 153 3.35 10.84 8.03
CA VAL A 153 1.98 10.75 7.50
C VAL A 153 0.97 10.87 8.64
N GLN A 154 1.20 10.14 9.73
CA GLN A 154 0.34 10.24 10.92
C GLN A 154 0.31 11.66 11.50
N ARG A 155 1.46 12.35 11.55
CA ARG A 155 1.55 13.73 12.05
C ARG A 155 0.87 14.72 11.11
N ALA A 156 1.06 14.58 9.80
CA ALA A 156 0.54 15.50 8.80
C ALA A 156 -0.99 15.44 8.72
N LEU A 157 -1.57 14.23 8.77
CA LEU A 157 -3.01 14.06 8.67
C LEU A 157 -3.72 14.22 10.02
N GLY A 158 -3.06 13.84 11.12
CA GLY A 158 -3.74 13.70 12.40
C GLY A 158 -4.71 12.51 12.43
N LYS A 159 -5.24 12.23 13.62
CA LYS A 159 -5.95 10.97 13.90
C LYS A 159 -7.22 10.78 13.06
N GLU A 160 -8.05 11.81 12.96
CA GLU A 160 -9.37 11.71 12.30
C GLU A 160 -9.26 11.54 10.79
N ILE A 161 -8.43 12.36 10.14
CA ILE A 161 -8.21 12.29 8.69
C ILE A 161 -7.51 10.97 8.35
N LEU A 162 -6.51 10.55 9.12
CA LEU A 162 -5.85 9.24 8.93
C LEU A 162 -6.85 8.09 9.02
N ALA A 163 -7.74 8.08 10.02
CA ALA A 163 -8.75 7.05 10.17
C ALA A 163 -9.75 7.03 9.00
N GLY A 164 -10.13 8.20 8.47
CA GLY A 164 -10.93 8.33 7.26
C GLY A 164 -10.21 7.81 6.02
N ALA A 165 -8.95 8.19 5.83
CA ALA A 165 -8.11 7.76 4.71
C ALA A 165 -7.93 6.24 4.69
N VAL A 166 -7.54 5.64 5.82
CA VAL A 166 -7.39 4.17 5.95
C VAL A 166 -8.72 3.46 5.69
N PHE A 167 -9.83 3.99 6.22
CA PHE A 167 -11.15 3.42 5.96
C PHE A 167 -11.51 3.46 4.47
N ASN A 168 -11.30 4.59 3.79
CA ASN A 168 -11.63 4.70 2.36
C ASN A 168 -10.73 3.82 1.48
N ALA A 169 -9.44 3.70 1.81
CA ALA A 169 -8.54 2.77 1.13
C ALA A 169 -9.06 1.32 1.23
N LEU A 170 -9.59 0.91 2.39
CA LEU A 170 -10.19 -0.41 2.58
C LEU A 170 -11.56 -0.57 1.92
N TYR A 171 -12.43 0.41 2.06
CA TYR A 171 -13.82 0.33 1.63
C TYR A 171 -13.98 0.55 0.12
N GLN A 172 -13.38 1.62 -0.40
CA GLN A 172 -13.43 1.97 -1.82
C GLN A 172 -12.31 1.31 -2.62
N GLY A 173 -11.06 1.42 -2.14
CA GLY A 173 -9.88 0.86 -2.81
C GLY A 173 -9.77 -0.66 -2.69
N ARG A 174 -10.48 -1.26 -1.72
CA ARG A 174 -10.37 -2.69 -1.38
C ARG A 174 -8.95 -3.09 -1.00
N MET A 175 -8.20 -2.16 -0.39
CA MET A 175 -6.84 -2.37 0.10
C MET A 175 -6.74 -3.68 0.86
N ARG A 176 -5.78 -4.51 0.47
CA ARG A 176 -5.47 -5.76 1.18
C ARG A 176 -4.54 -5.44 2.34
N VAL A 177 -4.84 -5.99 3.51
CA VAL A 177 -4.05 -5.80 4.73
C VAL A 177 -3.23 -7.04 5.00
N LEU A 178 -1.92 -6.89 5.06
CA LEU A 178 -1.01 -7.97 5.44
C LEU A 178 -1.21 -8.30 6.93
N PRO A 179 -1.07 -9.58 7.35
CA PRO A 179 -1.42 -10.02 8.71
C PRO A 179 -0.79 -9.17 9.83
N ARG A 180 0.46 -8.73 9.65
CA ARG A 180 1.21 -7.92 10.63
C ARG A 180 0.60 -6.55 10.94
N HIS A 181 -0.23 -5.99 10.05
CA HIS A 181 -0.84 -4.67 10.24
C HIS A 181 -2.32 -4.74 10.65
N MET A 182 -2.89 -5.94 10.75
CA MET A 182 -4.33 -6.12 10.93
C MET A 182 -4.86 -5.42 12.19
N ASP A 183 -4.17 -5.61 13.33
CA ASP A 183 -4.61 -5.03 14.60
C ASP A 183 -4.52 -3.51 14.58
N TRP A 184 -3.45 -2.94 14.00
CA TRP A 184 -3.31 -1.49 13.86
C TRP A 184 -4.43 -0.89 12.99
N VAL A 185 -4.77 -1.54 11.86
CA VAL A 185 -5.85 -1.08 11.00
C VAL A 185 -7.18 -1.04 11.76
N VAL A 186 -7.50 -2.10 12.52
CA VAL A 186 -8.72 -2.18 13.31
C VAL A 186 -8.73 -1.13 14.44
N GLU A 187 -7.60 -0.89 15.09
CA GLU A 187 -7.46 0.14 16.11
C GLU A 187 -7.73 1.55 15.54
N VAL A 188 -7.23 1.82 14.33
CA VAL A 188 -7.37 3.13 13.68
C VAL A 188 -8.79 3.42 13.22
N ILE A 189 -9.47 2.46 12.58
CA ILE A 189 -10.79 2.68 11.99
C ILE A 189 -11.96 2.28 12.91
N GLY A 190 -11.70 1.48 13.94
CA GLY A 190 -12.72 0.88 14.80
C GLY A 190 -13.41 -0.34 14.21
N THR A 191 -14.03 -1.15 15.07
CA THR A 191 -14.68 -2.41 14.67
C THR A 191 -15.85 -2.21 13.71
N ASP A 192 -16.62 -1.13 13.89
CA ASP A 192 -17.83 -0.88 13.10
C ASP A 192 -17.47 -0.60 11.63
N ARG A 193 -16.48 0.26 11.39
CA ARG A 193 -15.94 0.52 10.05
C ARG A 193 -15.23 -0.70 9.47
N ALA A 194 -14.48 -1.45 10.29
CA ALA A 194 -13.87 -2.70 9.86
C ALA A 194 -14.90 -3.72 9.36
N GLY A 195 -16.09 -3.77 9.98
CA GLY A 195 -17.21 -4.61 9.56
C GLY A 195 -17.69 -4.37 8.11
N LEU A 196 -17.53 -3.14 7.62
CA LEU A 196 -17.95 -2.73 6.26
C LEU A 196 -16.90 -3.06 5.18
N CYS A 197 -15.66 -3.35 5.57
CA CYS A 197 -14.52 -3.46 4.64
C CYS A 197 -14.37 -4.88 4.10
N THR A 198 -14.91 -5.17 2.91
CA THR A 198 -14.91 -6.53 2.34
C THR A 198 -13.52 -7.12 2.05
N SER A 199 -12.49 -6.29 1.98
CA SER A 199 -11.09 -6.73 1.83
C SER A 199 -10.52 -7.35 3.12
N LEU A 200 -11.11 -7.06 4.29
CA LEU A 200 -10.71 -7.64 5.57
C LEU A 200 -11.27 -9.07 5.74
N PRO A 201 -10.57 -9.97 6.43
CA PRO A 201 -11.06 -11.32 6.74
C PRO A 201 -12.40 -11.30 7.49
N SER A 202 -13.25 -12.30 7.26
CA SER A 202 -14.54 -12.44 7.97
C SER A 202 -14.38 -12.44 9.49
N SER A 203 -13.32 -13.05 10.01
CA SER A 203 -12.99 -13.07 11.45
C SER A 203 -12.72 -11.69 12.05
N VAL A 204 -12.31 -10.70 11.23
CA VAL A 204 -12.13 -9.31 11.64
C VAL A 204 -13.45 -8.54 11.50
N ARG A 205 -14.16 -8.72 10.39
CA ARG A 205 -15.43 -8.02 10.12
C ARG A 205 -16.54 -8.39 11.11
N LEU A 206 -16.53 -9.61 11.63
CA LEU A 206 -17.53 -10.12 12.57
C LEU A 206 -17.16 -9.92 14.04
N ARG A 207 -16.05 -9.23 14.35
CA ARG A 207 -15.74 -8.85 15.73
C ARG A 207 -16.80 -7.85 16.21
N LYS A 208 -17.78 -8.32 16.98
CA LYS A 208 -18.70 -7.44 17.70
C LYS A 208 -17.89 -6.61 18.69
N ALA A 209 -18.26 -5.33 18.85
CA ALA A 209 -17.72 -4.47 19.89
C ALA A 209 -18.12 -5.01 21.28
N THR A 210 -17.35 -5.95 21.82
CA THR A 210 -17.56 -6.43 23.19
C THR A 210 -16.90 -5.46 24.16
N SER A 211 -17.42 -4.24 24.30
CA SER A 211 -16.94 -3.28 25.31
C SER A 211 -18.02 -2.27 25.66
N GLY A 212 -18.87 -2.60 26.63
CA GLY A 212 -19.89 -1.66 27.13
C GLY A 212 -20.80 -2.17 28.24
N ALA A 213 -20.29 -2.93 29.23
CA ALA A 213 -21.01 -3.17 30.49
C ALA A 213 -20.09 -3.70 31.59
N ARG A 214 -19.32 -2.82 32.24
CA ARG A 214 -18.91 -3.00 33.64
C ARG A 214 -18.85 -1.63 34.31
N ILE A 215 -20.01 -1.13 34.72
CA ILE A 215 -20.11 -0.09 35.74
C ILE A 215 -21.22 -0.51 36.71
N GLY A 216 -20.85 -0.69 37.98
CA GLY A 216 -21.74 -0.50 39.12
C GLY A 216 -22.48 -1.74 39.64
N ALA A 217 -21.87 -2.44 40.58
CA ALA A 217 -22.60 -3.05 41.70
C ALA A 217 -21.65 -3.15 42.91
N THR A 218 -21.58 -2.04 43.65
CA THR A 218 -21.21 -2.05 45.06
C THR A 218 -22.51 -2.05 45.85
N LEU A 219 -22.76 -3.14 46.55
CA LEU A 219 -23.55 -3.18 47.79
C LEU A 219 -22.82 -4.13 48.74
#